data_AF-Q0RVM3-F1
#
_entry.id   AF-Q0RVM3-F1
#
_cell.length_a   1.000
_cell.length_b   1.000
_cell.length_c   1.000
_cell.angle_alpha   90.00
_cell.angle_beta   90.00
_cell.angle_gamma   90.00
#
_symmetry.space_group_name_H-M   'P 1'
#
loop_
_entity.id
_entity.type
_entity.pdbx_description
1 polymer ?
#
loop_
_entity_poly.entity_id
_entity_poly.type
_entity_poly.pdbx_seq_one_letter_code
_entity_poly.pdbx_strand_id
1 'polypeptide(L)'
;MPATLRHIWGVFDAAGGDLVAYNLSPDAPPTRLDPEAGTSTTPASKSAGYRPAATYDDRAQERDGARQLDRMVEDAEFTRARKDLERAFPRATVPEVSERKRRELPIPDSIRQPPSSRQRKVRSVNKHKAQSQLPKVGYTGVQDLVSDPDRWKTVGEALSAARGDAQQLDEKMRSQVQRVDRAIQTAERFNDRGHILYCAVTLPHAVPQEAANLPATLHPGSRLDFDRHTMATHAAHELDGTLGDRDVVFEVETGRGMYLGRSDTVDDTAHLLPRGMRFEVVSAGEGRYRRPDGSIGRRMIVQLRDITGE
;
A
#
# COMPACT_ATOMS: atom_id res chain seq x y z
N MET A 1 44.60 -49.80 8.20
CA MET A 1 45.13 -48.90 7.15
C MET A 1 43.99 -47.97 6.74
N PRO A 2 44.13 -46.64 6.86
CA PRO A 2 43.06 -45.70 6.56
C PRO A 2 43.07 -45.26 5.09
N ALA A 3 41.88 -44.99 4.57
CA ALA A 3 41.64 -44.48 3.22
C ALA A 3 41.96 -42.98 3.14
N THR A 4 42.74 -42.60 2.14
CA THR A 4 43.01 -41.22 1.75
C THR A 4 42.06 -40.80 0.62
N LEU A 5 41.20 -39.82 0.94
CA LEU A 5 40.44 -39.03 -0.03
C LEU A 5 41.40 -38.11 -0.80
N ARG A 6 41.40 -38.21 -2.13
CA ARG A 6 41.92 -37.17 -3.03
C ARG A 6 40.90 -36.87 -4.13
N HIS A 7 40.63 -35.57 -4.22
CA HIS A 7 39.94 -34.82 -5.28
C HIS A 7 39.96 -35.43 -6.68
N ILE A 8 38.81 -35.39 -7.35
CA ILE A 8 38.73 -35.14 -8.79
C ILE A 8 37.67 -34.05 -9.00
N TRP A 9 38.13 -32.90 -9.46
CA TRP A 9 37.33 -31.80 -10.00
C TRP A 9 36.71 -32.22 -11.33
N GLY A 10 35.40 -32.02 -11.49
CA GLY A 10 34.67 -32.17 -12.75
C GLY A 10 34.09 -30.84 -13.20
N VAL A 11 34.84 -30.15 -14.07
CA VAL A 11 34.46 -29.26 -15.18
C VAL A 11 33.09 -28.53 -15.10
N PHE A 12 33.18 -27.21 -14.95
CA PHE A 12 32.14 -26.25 -15.32
C PHE A 12 31.91 -26.30 -16.84
N ASP A 13 30.66 -26.51 -17.25
CA ASP A 13 30.23 -26.23 -18.61
C ASP A 13 29.45 -24.91 -18.64
N ALA A 14 29.78 -24.09 -19.63
CA ALA A 14 29.35 -22.70 -19.75
C ALA A 14 28.18 -22.61 -20.74
N ALA A 15 26.95 -22.63 -20.25
CA ALA A 15 25.78 -22.15 -20.97
C ALA A 15 24.55 -22.09 -20.06
N GLY A 16 23.92 -20.91 -19.97
CA GLY A 16 22.48 -20.73 -19.80
C GLY A 16 21.84 -21.33 -18.55
N GLY A 17 21.63 -20.48 -17.53
CA GLY A 17 20.70 -20.76 -16.45
C GLY A 17 21.14 -20.11 -15.15
N ASP A 18 20.92 -18.80 -15.02
CA ASP A 18 20.89 -18.17 -13.70
C ASP A 18 19.66 -18.70 -12.97
N LEU A 19 19.84 -19.85 -12.31
CA LEU A 19 19.06 -20.22 -11.15
C LEU A 19 19.36 -19.17 -10.08
N VAL A 20 18.53 -18.12 -10.04
CA VAL A 20 18.42 -17.25 -8.86
C VAL A 20 17.73 -18.07 -7.77
N ALA A 21 18.46 -19.07 -7.26
CA ALA A 21 18.06 -19.89 -6.15
C ALA A 21 18.11 -19.03 -4.90
N TYR A 22 16.91 -18.77 -4.37
CA TYR A 22 16.60 -18.32 -3.03
C TYR A 22 17.74 -18.56 -2.02
N ASN A 23 18.42 -17.49 -1.59
CA ASN A 23 19.32 -17.55 -0.43
C ASN A 23 18.53 -17.60 0.88
N LEU A 24 17.63 -18.57 1.00
CA LEU A 24 17.13 -19.05 2.27
C LEU A 24 17.80 -20.40 2.47
N SER A 25 18.67 -20.51 3.48
CA SER A 25 19.18 -21.81 3.91
C SER A 25 17.99 -22.76 4.04
N PRO A 26 18.06 -24.03 3.58
CA PRO A 26 16.98 -24.99 3.80
C PRO A 26 16.68 -25.19 5.29
N ASP A 27 17.64 -24.83 6.16
CA ASP A 27 17.52 -24.86 7.63
C ASP A 27 17.06 -23.52 8.23
N ALA A 28 16.92 -22.46 7.42
CA ALA A 28 16.41 -21.18 7.90
C ALA A 28 14.91 -21.29 8.21
N PRO A 29 14.43 -20.65 9.29
CA PRO A 29 13.00 -20.63 9.58
C PRO A 29 12.24 -20.01 8.40
N PRO A 30 11.02 -20.48 8.09
CA PRO A 30 10.24 -19.97 6.98
C PRO A 30 10.04 -18.46 7.14
N THR A 31 10.19 -17.72 6.05
CA THR A 31 10.01 -16.26 6.03
C THR A 31 8.89 -15.86 5.08
N ARG A 32 8.31 -14.69 5.33
CA ARG A 32 7.28 -14.07 4.50
C ARG A 32 7.65 -12.63 4.19
N LEU A 33 7.39 -12.20 2.96
CA LEU A 33 7.56 -10.80 2.58
C LEU A 33 6.41 -9.99 3.20
N ASP A 34 6.78 -8.97 3.97
CA ASP A 34 5.88 -7.97 4.53
C ASP A 34 6.14 -6.61 3.85
N PRO A 35 5.15 -6.06 3.09
CA PRO A 35 5.25 -4.72 2.50
C PRO A 35 5.45 -3.59 3.52
N GLU A 36 5.23 -3.86 4.81
CA GLU A 36 5.34 -2.91 5.91
C GLU A 36 6.60 -3.08 6.77
N ALA A 37 7.47 -4.05 6.46
CA ALA A 37 8.67 -4.32 7.25
C ALA A 37 9.83 -3.37 6.99
N GLY A 38 9.93 -2.77 5.81
CA GLY A 38 11.04 -1.87 5.48
C GLY A 38 10.80 -0.43 5.92
N THR A 39 11.90 0.27 6.20
CA THR A 39 11.89 1.71 6.46
C THR A 39 11.89 2.45 5.12
N SER A 40 10.93 3.35 4.93
CA SER A 40 10.91 4.27 3.79
C SER A 40 11.01 5.70 4.32
N THR A 41 11.91 6.46 3.73
CA THR A 41 12.09 7.88 3.99
C THR A 41 11.24 8.74 3.07
N THR A 42 10.55 8.14 2.09
CA THR A 42 9.80 8.86 1.07
C THR A 42 8.33 8.42 1.04
N PRO A 43 7.38 9.35 0.85
CA PRO A 43 6.02 8.97 0.52
C PRO A 43 5.88 8.17 -0.76
N ALA A 44 6.79 8.37 -1.73
CA ALA A 44 6.64 7.86 -3.09
C ALA A 44 6.70 6.32 -3.22
N SER A 45 7.36 5.63 -2.29
CA SER A 45 7.46 4.18 -2.28
C SER A 45 7.47 3.60 -0.87
N LYS A 46 6.99 2.36 -0.75
CA LYS A 46 7.18 1.53 0.44
C LYS A 46 8.40 0.64 0.26
N SER A 47 9.15 0.43 1.32
CA SER A 47 10.19 -0.60 1.37
C SER A 47 9.59 -1.85 2.02
N ALA A 48 9.61 -2.98 1.31
CA ALA A 48 9.23 -4.28 1.87
C ALA A 48 10.43 -4.96 2.54
N GLY A 49 10.15 -5.93 3.41
CA GLY A 49 11.17 -6.73 4.10
C GLY A 49 10.68 -8.14 4.39
N TYR A 50 11.61 -9.06 4.64
CA TYR A 50 11.25 -10.41 5.08
C TYR A 50 11.12 -10.46 6.61
N ARG A 51 10.11 -11.16 7.09
CA ARG A 51 9.92 -11.51 8.50
C ARG A 51 9.85 -13.03 8.68
N PRO A 52 10.24 -13.57 9.84
CA PRO A 52 9.88 -14.95 10.19
C PRO A 52 8.36 -15.15 10.06
N ALA A 53 7.94 -16.30 9.52
CA ALA A 53 6.53 -16.58 9.24
C ALA A 53 5.68 -16.50 10.51
N ALA A 54 6.18 -17.00 11.64
CA ALA A 54 5.50 -16.89 12.94
C ALA A 54 5.24 -15.42 13.30
N THR A 55 6.25 -14.55 13.22
CA THR A 55 6.08 -13.11 13.49
C THR A 55 5.12 -12.43 12.51
N TYR A 56 5.11 -12.85 11.24
CA TYR A 56 4.15 -12.35 10.26
C TYR A 56 2.71 -12.72 10.64
N ASP A 57 2.49 -13.99 11.00
CA ASP A 57 1.19 -14.54 11.37
C ASP A 57 0.69 -13.96 12.71
N ASP A 58 1.57 -13.82 13.72
CA ASP A 58 1.24 -13.20 15.01
C ASP A 58 0.75 -11.75 14.82
N ARG A 59 1.44 -10.97 13.97
CA ARG A 59 1.01 -9.61 13.64
C ARG A 59 -0.35 -9.57 12.97
N ALA A 60 -0.66 -10.53 12.10
CA ALA A 60 -1.98 -10.63 11.48
C ALA A 60 -3.07 -10.91 12.52
N GLN A 61 -2.82 -11.82 13.46
CA GLN A 61 -3.73 -12.12 14.58
C GLN A 61 -3.95 -10.91 15.50
N GLU A 62 -2.88 -10.16 15.83
CA GLU A 62 -2.99 -8.93 16.62
C GLU A 62 -3.87 -7.89 15.93
N ARG A 63 -3.73 -7.71 14.60
CA ARG A 63 -4.61 -6.81 13.82
C ARG A 63 -6.06 -7.27 13.85
N ASP A 64 -6.32 -8.57 13.72
CA ASP A 64 -7.66 -9.14 13.80
C ASP A 64 -8.31 -8.90 15.17
N GLY A 65 -7.54 -9.10 16.25
CA GLY A 65 -7.96 -8.76 17.61
C GLY A 65 -8.31 -7.28 17.77
N ALA A 66 -7.45 -6.38 17.27
CA ALA A 66 -7.72 -4.93 17.29
C ALA A 66 -8.96 -4.55 16.47
N ARG A 67 -9.21 -5.20 15.33
CA ARG A 67 -10.45 -4.99 14.54
C ARG A 67 -11.70 -5.52 15.25
N GLN A 68 -11.57 -6.60 16.04
CA GLN A 68 -12.66 -7.07 16.88
C GLN A 68 -12.99 -6.06 17.99
N LEU A 69 -11.97 -5.49 18.63
CA LEU A 69 -12.16 -4.42 19.62
C LEU A 69 -12.80 -3.17 18.99
N ASP A 70 -12.39 -2.79 17.77
CA ASP A 70 -13.02 -1.69 17.03
C ASP A 70 -14.53 -1.91 16.82
N ARG A 71 -14.95 -3.16 16.56
CA ARG A 71 -16.38 -3.52 16.44
C ARG A 71 -17.11 -3.37 17.78
N MET A 72 -16.49 -3.80 18.89
CA MET A 72 -17.06 -3.61 20.22
C MET A 72 -17.19 -2.12 20.59
N VAL A 73 -16.19 -1.29 20.23
CA VAL A 73 -16.26 0.17 20.40
C VAL A 73 -17.40 0.75 19.56
N GLU A 74 -17.63 0.22 18.36
CA GLU A 74 -18.73 0.63 17.50
C GLU A 74 -20.11 0.27 18.07
N ASP A 75 -20.23 -0.85 18.78
CA ASP A 75 -21.49 -1.29 19.42
C ASP A 75 -21.77 -0.61 20.77
N ALA A 76 -20.73 -0.06 21.43
CA ALA A 76 -20.87 0.62 22.72
C ALA A 76 -21.73 1.91 22.64
N GLU A 77 -22.35 2.29 23.76
CA GLU A 77 -23.13 3.54 23.90
C GLU A 77 -22.25 4.79 24.07
N PHE A 78 -21.28 4.95 23.17
CA PHE A 78 -20.41 6.13 23.12
C PHE A 78 -20.89 7.12 22.05
N THR A 79 -20.58 8.41 22.27
CA THR A 79 -20.71 9.40 21.20
C THR A 79 -19.80 9.03 20.03
N ARG A 80 -20.16 9.43 18.81
CA ARG A 80 -19.34 9.18 17.61
C ARG A 80 -17.90 9.65 17.79
N ALA A 81 -17.70 10.82 18.40
CA ALA A 81 -16.38 11.37 18.67
C ALA A 81 -15.56 10.49 19.62
N ARG A 82 -16.20 9.95 20.66
CA ARG A 82 -15.55 9.02 21.60
C ARG A 82 -15.21 7.69 20.92
N LYS A 83 -16.10 7.14 20.09
CA LYS A 83 -15.83 5.93 19.30
C LYS A 83 -14.63 6.12 18.38
N ASP A 84 -14.58 7.22 17.62
CA ASP A 84 -13.46 7.49 16.72
C ASP A 84 -12.12 7.70 17.46
N LEU A 85 -12.16 8.15 18.73
CA LEU A 85 -10.97 8.29 19.58
C LEU A 85 -10.46 6.95 20.11
N GLU A 86 -11.36 6.03 20.48
CA GLU A 86 -11.04 4.74 21.12
C GLU A 86 -10.69 3.64 20.11
N ARG A 87 -10.95 3.86 18.82
CA ARG A 87 -10.63 2.88 17.77
C ARG A 87 -9.13 2.76 17.53
N ALA A 88 -8.69 1.53 17.30
CA ALA A 88 -7.38 1.19 16.75
C ALA A 88 -7.28 1.72 15.32
N PHE A 89 -8.22 1.41 14.43
CA PHE A 89 -8.17 1.75 13.00
C PHE A 89 -9.24 2.76 12.57
N PRO A 90 -8.95 3.63 11.58
CA PRO A 90 -9.91 4.61 11.13
C PRO A 90 -11.03 3.93 10.33
N ARG A 91 -12.28 4.18 10.71
CA ARG A 91 -13.44 3.75 9.90
C ARG A 91 -13.42 4.37 8.51
N ALA A 92 -13.98 3.65 7.55
CA ALA A 92 -14.36 4.21 6.28
C ALA A 92 -15.55 5.17 6.45
N THR A 93 -15.54 6.24 5.67
CA THR A 93 -16.64 7.23 5.57
C THR A 93 -17.04 7.49 4.13
N VAL A 94 -16.65 6.57 3.24
CA VAL A 94 -16.99 6.58 1.83
C VAL A 94 -18.50 6.36 1.69
N PRO A 95 -19.23 7.19 0.93
CA PRO A 95 -20.65 6.96 0.68
C PRO A 95 -20.86 5.70 -0.17
N GLU A 96 -22.07 5.15 -0.13
CA GLU A 96 -22.41 4.03 -1.00
C GLU A 96 -22.29 4.44 -2.48
N VAL A 97 -21.42 3.74 -3.20
CA VAL A 97 -21.15 4.00 -4.61
C VAL A 97 -22.00 3.06 -5.46
N SER A 98 -22.85 3.64 -6.30
CA SER A 98 -23.62 2.90 -7.31
C SER A 98 -22.72 2.00 -8.14
N GLU A 99 -23.18 0.83 -8.55
CA GLU A 99 -22.41 -0.14 -9.35
C GLU A 99 -21.70 0.49 -10.56
N ARG A 100 -22.40 1.35 -11.33
CA ARG A 100 -21.81 2.10 -12.46
C ARG A 100 -20.58 2.96 -12.12
N LYS A 101 -20.47 3.41 -10.87
CA LYS A 101 -19.37 4.25 -10.38
C LYS A 101 -18.32 3.44 -9.59
N ARG A 102 -18.54 2.14 -9.38
CA ARG A 102 -17.49 1.24 -8.92
C ARG A 102 -16.44 1.12 -10.02
N ARG A 103 -15.22 0.81 -9.60
CA ARG A 103 -14.08 0.64 -10.51
C ARG A 103 -13.52 -0.72 -10.21
N GLU A 104 -13.54 -1.59 -11.21
CA GLU A 104 -12.97 -2.92 -11.12
C GLU A 104 -11.50 -2.87 -11.53
N LEU A 105 -10.72 -3.80 -10.98
CA LEU A 105 -9.34 -4.01 -11.38
C LEU A 105 -9.28 -4.27 -12.90
N PRO A 106 -8.36 -3.62 -13.63
CA PRO A 106 -8.21 -3.88 -15.05
C PRO A 106 -7.84 -5.35 -15.32
N ILE A 107 -8.33 -5.93 -16.42
CA ILE A 107 -7.86 -7.26 -16.83
C ILE A 107 -6.35 -7.24 -17.12
N PRO A 108 -5.61 -8.35 -16.91
CA PRO A 108 -4.15 -8.38 -17.00
C PRO A 108 -3.57 -7.76 -18.28
N ASP A 109 -4.14 -8.11 -19.44
CA ASP A 109 -3.66 -7.66 -20.75
C ASP A 109 -4.06 -6.23 -21.12
N SER A 110 -4.85 -5.54 -20.30
CA SER A 110 -5.26 -4.17 -20.62
C SER A 110 -4.11 -3.17 -20.54
N ILE A 111 -4.16 -2.13 -21.37
CA ILE A 111 -3.26 -0.98 -21.27
C ILE A 111 -3.91 0.03 -20.33
N ARG A 112 -3.37 0.18 -19.14
CA ARG A 112 -3.83 1.15 -18.14
C ARG A 112 -3.71 2.56 -18.69
N GLN A 113 -4.83 3.27 -18.68
CA GLN A 113 -4.92 4.65 -19.14
C GLN A 113 -4.89 5.59 -17.93
N PRO A 114 -4.20 6.74 -18.03
CA PRO A 114 -4.32 7.77 -17.01
C PRO A 114 -5.74 8.32 -16.94
N PRO A 115 -6.14 8.94 -15.81
CA PRO A 115 -7.44 9.56 -15.71
C PRO A 115 -7.56 10.70 -16.72
N SER A 116 -8.72 10.81 -17.37
CA SER A 116 -8.98 11.90 -18.32
C SER A 116 -9.01 13.26 -17.61
N SER A 117 -8.79 14.35 -18.35
CA SER A 117 -8.85 15.72 -17.80
C SER A 117 -10.18 16.01 -17.11
N ARG A 118 -11.30 15.48 -17.64
CA ARG A 118 -12.62 15.56 -17.00
C ARG A 118 -12.65 14.84 -15.65
N GLN A 119 -12.07 13.64 -15.56
CA GLN A 119 -12.00 12.89 -14.31
C GLN A 119 -11.15 13.63 -13.27
N ARG A 120 -9.98 14.16 -13.67
CA ARG A 120 -9.12 14.98 -12.81
C ARG A 120 -9.84 16.24 -12.31
N LYS A 121 -10.52 16.96 -13.20
CA LYS A 121 -11.31 18.15 -12.84
C LYS A 121 -12.38 17.85 -11.79
N VAL A 122 -13.12 16.75 -11.94
CA VAL A 122 -14.14 16.37 -10.94
C VAL A 122 -13.49 16.00 -9.60
N ARG A 123 -12.36 15.28 -9.60
CA ARG A 123 -11.61 14.98 -8.36
C ARG A 123 -11.11 16.24 -7.68
N SER A 124 -10.60 17.21 -8.45
CA SER A 124 -10.16 18.51 -7.94
C SER A 124 -11.29 19.32 -7.31
N VAL A 125 -12.48 19.35 -7.93
CA VAL A 125 -13.67 19.97 -7.33
C VAL A 125 -14.05 19.31 -6.00
N ASN A 126 -14.07 17.97 -5.95
CA ASN A 126 -14.38 17.25 -4.71
C ASN A 126 -13.32 17.47 -3.63
N LYS A 127 -12.03 17.52 -4.01
CA LYS A 127 -10.92 17.90 -3.11
C LYS A 127 -11.15 19.28 -2.49
N HIS A 128 -11.47 20.30 -3.29
CA HIS A 128 -11.70 21.64 -2.76
C HIS A 128 -12.92 21.71 -1.83
N LYS A 129 -13.99 20.97 -2.14
CA LYS A 129 -15.14 20.82 -1.22
C LYS A 129 -14.72 20.19 0.11
N ALA A 130 -13.98 19.08 0.07
CA ALA A 130 -13.48 18.44 1.28
C ALA A 130 -12.56 19.37 2.09
N GLN A 131 -11.63 20.06 1.43
CA GLN A 131 -10.73 21.02 2.07
C GLN A 131 -11.47 22.18 2.73
N SER A 132 -12.55 22.67 2.12
CA SER A 132 -13.37 23.75 2.72
C SER A 132 -14.08 23.32 4.01
N GLN A 133 -14.26 22.02 4.23
CA GLN A 133 -14.86 21.45 5.45
C GLN A 133 -13.82 20.96 6.46
N LEU A 134 -12.53 20.99 6.09
CA LEU A 134 -11.47 20.47 6.92
C LEU A 134 -11.04 21.52 7.96
N PRO A 135 -11.02 21.20 9.26
CA PRO A 135 -10.41 22.09 10.25
C PRO A 135 -8.95 22.37 9.92
N LYS A 136 -8.47 23.60 10.19
CA LYS A 136 -7.08 23.99 9.93
C LYS A 136 -6.05 23.00 10.48
N VAL A 137 -6.29 22.45 11.68
CA VAL A 137 -5.43 21.44 12.32
C VAL A 137 -5.33 20.13 11.54
N GLY A 138 -6.40 19.73 10.83
CA GLY A 138 -6.40 18.55 9.96
C GLY A 138 -5.62 18.83 8.67
N TYR A 139 -5.81 20.01 8.08
CA TYR A 139 -5.06 20.44 6.90
C TYR A 139 -3.55 20.47 7.19
N THR A 140 -3.14 21.16 8.27
CA THR A 140 -1.74 21.21 8.70
C THR A 140 -1.21 19.82 9.02
N GLY A 141 -1.98 18.96 9.70
CA GLY A 141 -1.54 17.60 9.99
C GLY A 141 -1.25 16.76 8.74
N VAL A 142 -2.08 16.88 7.69
CA VAL A 142 -1.82 16.23 6.40
C VAL A 142 -0.61 16.85 5.72
N GLN A 143 -0.55 18.18 5.65
CA GLN A 143 0.56 18.90 5.03
C GLN A 143 1.90 18.50 5.66
N ASP A 144 2.02 18.60 6.99
CA ASP A 144 3.21 18.23 7.75
C ASP A 144 3.62 16.78 7.49
N LEU A 145 2.66 15.84 7.45
CA LEU A 145 2.96 14.44 7.18
C LEU A 145 3.54 14.22 5.79
N VAL A 146 2.96 14.85 4.75
CA VAL A 146 3.33 14.55 3.35
C VAL A 146 4.49 15.40 2.82
N SER A 147 4.77 16.55 3.44
CA SER A 147 5.86 17.44 3.00
C SER A 147 7.18 17.24 3.74
N ASP A 148 7.16 16.60 4.91
CA ASP A 148 8.35 16.35 5.73
C ASP A 148 8.74 14.86 5.67
N PRO A 149 9.85 14.50 5.00
CA PRO A 149 10.34 13.12 4.91
C PRO A 149 10.64 12.47 6.27
N ASP A 150 11.16 13.22 7.23
CA ASP A 150 11.48 12.71 8.56
C ASP A 150 10.19 12.43 9.34
N ARG A 151 9.19 13.30 9.17
CA ARG A 151 7.86 13.08 9.75
C ARG A 151 7.19 11.85 9.16
N TRP A 152 7.21 11.71 7.83
CA TRP A 152 6.68 10.55 7.13
C TRP A 152 7.32 9.25 7.65
N LYS A 153 8.65 9.23 7.70
CA LYS A 153 9.42 8.09 8.21
C LYS A 153 9.05 7.76 9.65
N THR A 154 9.12 8.74 10.55
CA THR A 154 8.92 8.54 12.00
C THR A 154 7.50 8.05 12.30
N VAL A 155 6.48 8.67 11.68
CA VAL A 155 5.08 8.24 11.82
C VAL A 155 4.89 6.84 11.25
N GLY A 156 5.48 6.56 10.07
CA GLY A 156 5.41 5.26 9.44
C GLY A 156 6.06 4.14 10.26
N GLU A 157 7.23 4.38 10.85
CA GLU A 157 7.93 3.43 11.72
C GLU A 157 7.11 3.15 12.99
N ALA A 158 6.56 4.20 13.64
CA ALA A 158 5.70 4.04 14.80
C ALA A 158 4.43 3.23 14.47
N LEU A 159 3.79 3.52 13.33
CA LEU A 159 2.62 2.78 12.87
C LEU A 159 2.96 1.32 12.52
N SER A 160 4.06 1.05 11.82
CA SER A 160 4.48 -0.33 11.53
C SER A 160 4.81 -1.10 12.81
N ALA A 161 5.51 -0.47 13.76
CA ALA A 161 5.76 -1.07 15.07
C ALA A 161 4.45 -1.37 15.83
N ALA A 162 3.45 -0.49 15.73
CA ALA A 162 2.13 -0.66 16.33
C ALA A 162 1.15 -1.49 15.49
N ARG A 163 1.55 -2.08 14.36
CA ARG A 163 0.67 -2.85 13.45
C ARG A 163 -0.52 -2.00 12.96
N GLY A 164 -0.28 -0.72 12.80
CA GLY A 164 -1.26 0.30 12.47
C GLY A 164 -2.21 0.65 13.62
N ASP A 165 -2.11 0.09 14.82
CA ASP A 165 -2.99 0.39 15.95
C ASP A 165 -2.63 1.74 16.59
N ALA A 166 -3.51 2.73 16.48
CA ALA A 166 -3.27 4.04 17.06
C ALA A 166 -3.32 4.07 18.60
N GLN A 167 -3.95 3.07 19.24
CA GLN A 167 -4.02 3.00 20.71
C GLN A 167 -2.70 2.57 21.35
N GLN A 168 -1.81 1.96 20.58
CA GLN A 168 -0.46 1.59 21.02
C GLN A 168 0.58 2.70 20.82
N LEU A 169 0.18 3.83 20.22
CA LEU A 169 1.03 5.00 20.04
C LEU A 169 1.01 5.88 21.29
N ASP A 170 2.09 6.62 21.52
CA ASP A 170 2.08 7.68 22.54
C ASP A 170 1.03 8.75 22.21
N GLU A 171 0.61 9.51 23.22
CA GLU A 171 -0.47 10.50 23.08
C GLU A 171 -0.22 11.51 21.95
N LYS A 172 1.02 11.99 21.81
CA LYS A 172 1.37 13.02 20.83
C LYS A 172 1.30 12.45 19.41
N MET A 173 1.84 11.25 19.20
CA MET A 173 1.81 10.54 17.92
C MET A 173 0.39 10.12 17.56
N ARG A 174 -0.34 9.53 18.50
CA ARG A 174 -1.77 9.17 18.36
C ARG A 174 -2.60 10.36 17.93
N SER A 175 -2.47 11.48 18.63
CA SER A 175 -3.17 12.73 18.32
C SER A 175 -2.86 13.22 16.90
N GLN A 176 -1.61 13.14 16.44
CA GLN A 176 -1.25 13.52 15.07
C GLN A 176 -1.87 12.56 14.03
N VAL A 177 -1.69 11.25 14.22
CA VAL A 177 -2.22 10.21 13.33
C VAL A 177 -3.74 10.36 13.19
N GLN A 178 -4.46 10.51 14.30
CA GLN A 178 -5.90 10.69 14.28
C GLN A 178 -6.37 11.99 13.62
N ARG A 179 -5.54 13.04 13.55
CA ARG A 179 -5.85 14.26 12.77
C ARG A 179 -5.79 13.97 11.26
N VAL A 180 -4.78 13.22 10.82
CA VAL A 180 -4.65 12.78 9.42
C VAL A 180 -5.80 11.85 9.07
N ASP A 181 -6.13 10.89 9.93
CA ASP A 181 -7.24 9.97 9.72
C ASP A 181 -8.58 10.71 9.57
N ARG A 182 -8.85 11.70 10.43
CA ARG A 182 -10.04 12.56 10.33
C ARG A 182 -10.06 13.41 9.06
N ALA A 183 -8.89 13.85 8.58
CA ALA A 183 -8.79 14.57 7.33
C ALA A 183 -9.12 13.68 6.12
N ILE A 184 -8.59 12.46 6.12
CA ILE A 184 -8.92 11.44 5.10
C ILE A 184 -10.42 11.13 5.14
N GLN A 185 -11.00 10.89 6.31
CA GLN A 185 -12.43 10.65 6.46
C GLN A 185 -13.30 11.83 5.98
N THR A 186 -12.84 13.07 6.21
CA THR A 186 -13.54 14.25 5.68
C THR A 186 -13.56 14.24 4.15
N ALA A 187 -12.44 13.85 3.53
CA ALA A 187 -12.34 13.72 2.07
C ALA A 187 -13.16 12.54 1.51
N GLU A 188 -13.14 11.39 2.19
CA GLU A 188 -13.86 10.18 1.79
C GLU A 188 -15.37 10.40 1.60
N ARG A 189 -15.99 11.29 2.40
CA ARG A 189 -17.41 11.66 2.24
C ARG A 189 -17.75 12.26 0.87
N PHE A 190 -16.75 12.77 0.16
CA PHE A 190 -16.88 13.34 -1.18
C PHE A 190 -16.37 12.40 -2.28
N ASN A 191 -15.92 11.18 -1.93
CA ASN A 191 -15.57 10.16 -2.89
C ASN A 191 -16.86 9.58 -3.49
N ASP A 192 -17.21 10.02 -4.68
CA ASP A 192 -18.44 9.61 -5.34
C ASP A 192 -18.26 8.37 -6.26
N ARG A 193 -17.09 7.72 -6.23
CA ARG A 193 -16.69 6.63 -7.13
C ARG A 193 -15.58 5.77 -6.54
N GLY A 194 -15.45 4.53 -7.01
CA GLY A 194 -14.29 3.68 -6.75
C GLY A 194 -13.00 4.23 -7.38
N HIS A 195 -11.86 3.78 -6.90
CA HIS A 195 -10.53 4.21 -7.32
C HIS A 195 -9.69 2.99 -7.69
N ILE A 196 -8.92 3.11 -8.77
CA ILE A 196 -7.78 2.26 -9.06
C ILE A 196 -6.55 3.12 -8.83
N LEU A 197 -5.72 2.73 -7.88
CA LEU A 197 -4.58 3.50 -7.42
C LEU A 197 -3.29 2.70 -7.60
N TYR A 198 -2.18 3.38 -7.83
CA TYR A 198 -0.88 2.77 -8.00
C TYR A 198 0.08 3.25 -6.93
N CYS A 199 0.77 2.34 -6.26
CA CYS A 199 1.89 2.67 -5.38
C CYS A 199 3.09 1.75 -5.62
N ALA A 200 4.29 2.27 -5.43
CA ALA A 200 5.52 1.51 -5.60
C ALA A 200 5.90 0.79 -4.30
N VAL A 201 6.36 -0.46 -4.43
CA VAL A 201 6.89 -1.25 -3.33
C VAL A 201 8.24 -1.84 -3.72
N THR A 202 9.28 -1.45 -3.01
CA THR A 202 10.65 -1.94 -3.19
C THR A 202 10.83 -3.28 -2.48
N LEU A 203 11.13 -4.31 -3.26
CA LEU A 203 11.45 -5.64 -2.73
C LEU A 203 12.89 -5.69 -2.19
N PRO A 204 13.21 -6.60 -1.24
CA PRO A 204 14.58 -6.85 -0.77
C PRO A 204 15.56 -7.34 -1.86
N HIS A 205 15.06 -7.77 -3.01
CA HIS A 205 15.79 -8.32 -4.14
C HIS A 205 15.26 -7.74 -5.46
N ALA A 206 15.91 -8.06 -6.59
CA ALA A 206 15.41 -7.72 -7.93
C ALA A 206 14.04 -8.35 -8.18
N VAL A 207 13.20 -7.67 -8.95
CA VAL A 207 11.89 -8.20 -9.35
C VAL A 207 12.12 -9.35 -10.35
N PRO A 208 11.54 -10.54 -10.13
CA PRO A 208 11.65 -11.64 -11.09
C PRO A 208 10.94 -11.29 -12.40
N GLN A 209 11.40 -11.88 -13.51
CA GLN A 209 10.74 -11.69 -14.82
C GLN A 209 9.34 -12.33 -14.86
N GLU A 210 9.19 -13.49 -14.23
CA GLU A 210 7.92 -14.22 -14.17
C GLU A 210 7.22 -14.03 -12.82
N ALA A 211 5.92 -13.73 -12.85
CA ALA A 211 5.14 -13.50 -11.64
C ALA A 211 5.04 -14.74 -10.72
N ALA A 212 5.17 -15.95 -11.27
CA ALA A 212 5.18 -17.19 -10.49
C ALA A 212 6.38 -17.30 -9.53
N ASN A 213 7.43 -16.52 -9.76
CA ASN A 213 8.64 -16.45 -8.93
C ASN A 213 8.60 -15.29 -7.93
N LEU A 214 7.48 -14.57 -7.81
CA LEU A 214 7.31 -13.59 -6.75
C LEU A 214 7.26 -14.28 -5.38
N PRO A 215 7.54 -13.55 -4.28
CA PRO A 215 7.31 -14.07 -2.94
C PRO A 215 5.87 -14.52 -2.78
N ALA A 216 5.65 -15.67 -2.11
CA ALA A 216 4.33 -16.30 -2.02
C ALA A 216 3.22 -15.40 -1.46
N THR A 217 3.56 -14.41 -0.62
CA THR A 217 2.61 -13.42 -0.10
C THR A 217 2.06 -12.46 -1.16
N LEU A 218 2.67 -12.41 -2.34
CA LEU A 218 2.22 -11.65 -3.51
C LEU A 218 1.50 -12.53 -4.55
N HIS A 219 1.21 -13.79 -4.20
CA HIS A 219 0.43 -14.67 -5.07
C HIS A 219 -1.07 -14.48 -4.87
N PRO A 220 -1.89 -14.73 -5.91
CA PRO A 220 -3.34 -14.67 -5.82
C PRO A 220 -3.91 -15.44 -4.62
N GLY A 221 -4.91 -14.86 -3.94
CA GLY A 221 -5.53 -15.38 -2.72
C GLY A 221 -4.78 -15.04 -1.42
N SER A 222 -3.57 -14.47 -1.51
CA SER A 222 -2.85 -14.00 -0.32
C SER A 222 -3.47 -12.73 0.25
N ARG A 223 -3.26 -12.50 1.55
CA ARG A 223 -3.69 -11.28 2.24
C ARG A 223 -2.50 -10.39 2.57
N LEU A 224 -2.67 -9.09 2.39
CA LEU A 224 -1.69 -8.06 2.74
C LEU A 224 -2.35 -7.03 3.65
N ASP A 225 -1.67 -6.65 4.74
CA ASP A 225 -2.11 -5.56 5.61
C ASP A 225 -1.20 -4.34 5.44
N PHE A 226 -1.80 -3.16 5.35
CA PHE A 226 -1.10 -1.89 5.28
C PHE A 226 -1.21 -1.15 6.61
N ASP A 227 -0.17 -1.23 7.42
CA ASP A 227 -0.09 -0.62 8.76
C ASP A 227 0.02 0.91 8.70
N ARG A 228 0.65 1.43 7.65
CA ARG A 228 0.99 2.86 7.50
C ARG A 228 0.03 3.55 6.52
N HIS A 229 -0.05 4.89 6.60
CA HIS A 229 -0.58 5.68 5.48
C HIS A 229 0.21 5.37 4.21
N THR A 230 -0.45 5.42 3.06
CA THR A 230 0.17 5.07 1.77
C THR A 230 -0.08 6.17 0.76
N MET A 231 0.99 6.73 0.18
CA MET A 231 0.84 7.57 -1.00
C MET A 231 0.66 6.68 -2.23
N ALA A 232 -0.28 7.06 -3.08
CA ALA A 232 -0.56 6.41 -4.35
C ALA A 232 -0.91 7.46 -5.41
N THR A 233 -1.03 7.04 -6.66
CA THR A 233 -1.41 7.88 -7.80
C THR A 233 -2.58 7.23 -8.56
N HIS A 234 -3.31 7.99 -9.37
CA HIS A 234 -4.34 7.44 -10.28
C HIS A 234 -3.75 7.01 -11.63
N ALA A 235 -2.47 7.26 -11.87
CA ALA A 235 -1.80 6.89 -13.11
C ALA A 235 -0.46 6.21 -12.85
N ALA A 236 -0.28 5.01 -13.41
CA ALA A 236 0.92 4.19 -13.19
C ALA A 236 2.20 4.89 -13.65
N HIS A 237 2.16 5.70 -14.72
CA HIS A 237 3.34 6.40 -15.23
C HIS A 237 3.86 7.49 -14.29
N GLU A 238 3.05 7.99 -13.35
CA GLU A 238 3.51 8.95 -12.34
C GLU A 238 4.52 8.31 -11.38
N LEU A 239 4.60 6.97 -11.34
CA LEU A 239 5.61 6.25 -10.56
C LEU A 239 6.94 6.11 -11.30
N ASP A 240 7.04 6.43 -12.60
CA ASP A 240 8.25 6.16 -13.40
C ASP A 240 9.51 6.83 -12.82
N GLY A 241 9.38 8.00 -12.20
CA GLY A 241 10.51 8.68 -11.54
C GLY A 241 10.94 8.07 -10.20
N THR A 242 10.17 7.12 -9.67
CA THR A 242 10.43 6.42 -8.40
C THR A 242 10.86 4.97 -8.61
N LEU A 243 10.42 4.32 -9.69
CA LEU A 243 10.62 2.89 -9.93
C LEU A 243 12.03 2.57 -10.45
N GLY A 244 12.72 1.66 -9.77
CA GLY A 244 13.90 0.93 -10.21
C GLY A 244 13.67 -0.58 -10.34
N ASP A 245 14.75 -1.34 -10.50
CA ASP A 245 14.72 -2.78 -10.83
C ASP A 245 14.20 -3.69 -9.72
N ARG A 246 14.02 -3.14 -8.51
CA ARG A 246 13.53 -3.84 -7.32
C ARG A 246 12.07 -3.51 -7.01
N ASP A 247 11.45 -2.63 -7.78
CA ASP A 247 10.13 -2.12 -7.47
C ASP A 247 9.02 -2.86 -8.22
N VAL A 248 8.08 -3.39 -7.44
CA VAL A 248 6.78 -3.82 -7.96
C VAL A 248 5.78 -2.69 -7.80
N VAL A 249 4.78 -2.65 -8.68
CA VAL A 249 3.66 -1.70 -8.57
C VAL A 249 2.47 -2.43 -7.98
N PHE A 250 1.92 -1.93 -6.90
CA PHE A 250 0.62 -2.38 -6.42
C PHE A 250 -0.47 -1.58 -7.09
N GLU A 251 -1.43 -2.27 -7.72
CA GLU A 251 -2.63 -1.71 -8.33
C GLU A 251 -3.82 -2.00 -7.42
N VAL A 252 -4.28 -0.97 -6.71
CA VAL A 252 -5.23 -1.08 -5.61
C VAL A 252 -6.62 -0.63 -6.05
N GLU A 253 -7.59 -1.54 -5.97
CA GLU A 253 -9.02 -1.24 -6.01
C GLU A 253 -9.50 -0.86 -4.61
N THR A 254 -9.99 0.38 -4.45
CA THR A 254 -10.56 0.86 -3.19
C THR A 254 -11.50 2.04 -3.41
N GLY A 255 -12.43 2.29 -2.49
CA GLY A 255 -13.19 3.56 -2.42
C GLY A 255 -12.58 4.61 -1.50
N ARG A 256 -11.53 4.25 -0.75
CA ARG A 256 -10.99 5.02 0.37
C ARG A 256 -9.90 5.99 -0.06
N GLY A 257 -9.60 6.93 0.83
CA GLY A 257 -8.48 7.86 0.70
C GLY A 257 -8.87 9.28 0.31
N MET A 258 -7.85 10.13 0.31
CA MET A 258 -7.93 11.56 0.07
C MET A 258 -7.15 11.92 -1.19
N TYR A 259 -7.82 12.49 -2.20
CA TYR A 259 -7.16 13.01 -3.39
C TYR A 259 -6.39 14.30 -3.05
N LEU A 260 -5.08 14.32 -3.34
CA LEU A 260 -4.16 15.43 -3.10
C LEU A 260 -3.70 16.13 -4.38
N GLY A 261 -3.98 15.55 -5.56
CA GLY A 261 -3.50 16.06 -6.85
C GLY A 261 -3.71 17.57 -7.05
N ARG A 262 -2.67 18.26 -7.55
CA ARG A 262 -2.56 19.73 -7.53
C ARG A 262 -3.43 20.45 -8.56
N SER A 263 -3.62 19.91 -9.77
CA SER A 263 -4.35 20.59 -10.86
C SER A 263 -4.88 19.62 -11.92
N ASP A 264 -5.77 20.07 -12.81
CA ASP A 264 -6.14 19.35 -14.02
C ASP A 264 -5.10 19.48 -15.16
N THR A 265 -4.19 20.45 -15.03
CA THR A 265 -3.12 20.79 -15.99
C THR A 265 -1.76 20.15 -15.71
N VAL A 266 -1.50 19.74 -14.48
CA VAL A 266 -0.26 19.05 -14.08
C VAL A 266 -0.57 17.58 -13.85
N ASP A 267 0.33 16.71 -14.28
CA ASP A 267 0.22 15.27 -14.10
C ASP A 267 0.63 14.89 -12.67
N ASP A 268 -0.22 15.28 -11.74
CA ASP A 268 -0.11 15.00 -10.31
C ASP A 268 -1.49 14.55 -9.84
N THR A 269 -1.63 13.24 -9.66
CA THR A 269 -2.84 12.61 -9.17
C THR A 269 -2.63 11.96 -7.82
N ALA A 270 -1.71 12.49 -7.02
CA ALA A 270 -1.41 12.00 -5.68
C ALA A 270 -2.69 11.75 -4.86
N HIS A 271 -2.68 10.65 -4.13
CA HIS A 271 -3.80 10.16 -3.35
C HIS A 271 -3.27 9.51 -2.08
N LEU A 272 -3.75 9.97 -0.92
CA LEU A 272 -3.33 9.46 0.37
C LEU A 272 -4.34 8.44 0.88
N LEU A 273 -3.91 7.20 1.03
CA LEU A 273 -4.70 6.13 1.62
C LEU A 273 -4.60 6.13 3.15
N PRO A 274 -5.68 5.75 3.85
CA PRO A 274 -5.65 5.58 5.29
C PRO A 274 -4.71 4.44 5.69
N ARG A 275 -4.26 4.49 6.94
CA ARG A 275 -3.59 3.36 7.59
C ARG A 275 -4.57 2.23 7.93
N GLY A 276 -4.03 1.06 8.25
CA GLY A 276 -4.80 -0.09 8.70
C GLY A 276 -5.70 -0.68 7.63
N MET A 277 -5.32 -0.56 6.35
CA MET A 277 -6.06 -1.19 5.25
C MET A 277 -5.67 -2.66 5.10
N ARG A 278 -6.58 -3.46 4.55
CA ARG A 278 -6.34 -4.88 4.25
C ARG A 278 -6.72 -5.17 2.82
N PHE A 279 -5.90 -5.98 2.16
CA PHE A 279 -6.06 -6.31 0.76
C PHE A 279 -5.97 -7.81 0.52
N GLU A 280 -6.75 -8.29 -0.43
CA GLU A 280 -6.56 -9.58 -1.10
C GLU A 280 -5.72 -9.36 -2.36
N VAL A 281 -4.73 -10.21 -2.59
CA VAL A 281 -4.03 -10.26 -3.87
C VAL A 281 -4.90 -11.00 -4.88
N VAL A 282 -5.29 -10.32 -5.95
CA VAL A 282 -6.18 -10.89 -6.98
C VAL A 282 -5.38 -11.47 -8.15
N SER A 283 -4.31 -10.78 -8.55
CA SER A 283 -3.44 -11.22 -9.65
C SER A 283 -2.04 -10.62 -9.50
N ALA A 284 -1.07 -11.22 -10.18
CA ALA A 284 0.26 -10.65 -10.36
C ALA A 284 0.76 -10.96 -11.78
N GLY A 285 1.41 -10.00 -12.44
CA GLY A 285 1.87 -10.17 -13.82
C GLY A 285 2.52 -8.92 -14.40
N GLU A 286 3.11 -9.04 -15.59
CA GLU A 286 3.55 -7.88 -16.35
C GLU A 286 2.33 -7.06 -16.81
N GLY A 287 2.20 -5.86 -16.26
CA GLY A 287 1.17 -4.91 -16.64
C GLY A 287 1.70 -3.83 -17.57
N ARG A 288 0.83 -3.37 -18.48
CA ARG A 288 1.11 -2.29 -19.44
C ARG A 288 0.36 -1.03 -19.08
N TYR A 289 0.99 0.13 -19.27
CA TYR A 289 0.38 1.44 -19.07
C TYR A 289 0.86 2.44 -20.12
N ARG A 290 0.02 3.45 -20.41
CA ARG A 290 0.35 4.50 -21.37
C ARG A 290 0.98 5.70 -20.66
N ARG A 291 2.12 6.16 -21.16
CA ARG A 291 2.78 7.39 -20.74
C ARG A 291 2.20 8.62 -21.45
N PRO A 292 2.46 9.85 -20.95
CA PRO A 292 1.99 11.09 -21.58
C PRO A 292 2.48 11.28 -23.02
N ASP A 293 3.67 10.79 -23.36
CA ASP A 293 4.25 10.82 -24.72
C ASP A 293 3.63 9.79 -25.68
N GLY A 294 2.68 8.97 -25.19
CA GLY A 294 2.03 7.90 -25.95
C GLY A 294 2.76 6.56 -25.93
N SER A 295 3.99 6.51 -25.41
CA SER A 295 4.75 5.27 -25.27
C SER A 295 4.11 4.33 -24.26
N ILE A 296 4.46 3.04 -24.34
CA ILE A 296 3.95 2.01 -23.43
C ILE A 296 5.04 1.68 -22.39
N GLY A 297 4.70 1.83 -21.12
CA GLY A 297 5.47 1.33 -20.00
C GLY A 297 5.07 -0.10 -19.62
N ARG A 298 6.00 -0.81 -18.99
CA ARG A 298 5.83 -2.19 -18.51
C ARG A 298 6.42 -2.33 -17.12
N ARG A 299 5.67 -2.95 -16.21
CA ARG A 299 6.09 -3.22 -14.83
C ARG A 299 5.45 -4.50 -14.34
N MET A 300 6.09 -5.16 -13.37
CA MET A 300 5.44 -6.19 -12.57
C MET A 300 4.36 -5.50 -11.71
N ILE A 301 3.09 -5.83 -11.95
CA ILE A 301 1.94 -5.28 -11.24
C ILE A 301 1.31 -6.38 -10.39
N VAL A 302 1.08 -6.09 -9.12
CA VAL A 302 0.31 -6.92 -8.18
C VAL A 302 -1.02 -6.22 -7.94
N GLN A 303 -2.12 -6.87 -8.31
CA GLN A 303 -3.46 -6.32 -8.18
C GLN A 303 -4.04 -6.65 -6.81
N LEU A 304 -4.53 -5.62 -6.13
CA LEU A 304 -5.01 -5.68 -4.76
C LEU A 304 -6.47 -5.24 -4.68
N ARG A 305 -7.33 -6.05 -4.08
CA ARG A 305 -8.71 -5.69 -3.75
C ARG A 305 -8.80 -5.32 -2.28
N ASP A 306 -9.36 -4.15 -1.98
CA ASP A 306 -9.62 -3.70 -0.61
C ASP A 306 -10.70 -4.58 0.05
N ILE A 307 -10.31 -5.28 1.11
CA ILE A 307 -11.16 -6.14 1.95
C ILE A 307 -11.19 -5.62 3.40
N THR A 308 -10.86 -4.35 3.64
CA THR A 308 -10.75 -3.78 5.00
C THR A 308 -12.07 -3.86 5.79
N GLY A 309 -13.21 -3.91 5.10
CA GLY A 309 -14.54 -3.96 5.70
C GLY A 309 -15.14 -5.36 5.83
N GLU A 310 -14.46 -6.40 5.34
CA GLU A 310 -14.84 -7.81 5.51
C GLU A 310 -14.40 -8.34 6.88
#